data_AF-A0A2H2ZFG9-F1
#
_entry.id   AF-A0A2H2ZFG9-F1
#
_cell.length_a   1.000
_cell.length_b   1.000
_cell.length_c   1.000
_cell.angle_alpha   90.00
_cell.angle_beta   90.00
_cell.angle_gamma   90.00
#
_symmetry.space_group_name_H-M   'P 1'
#
loop_
_entity.id
_entity.type
_entity.pdbx_description
1 polymer ?
#
loop_
_entity_poly.entity_id
_entity_poly.type
_entity_poly.pdbx_seq_one_letter_code
_entity_poly.pdbx_strand_id
1 'polypeptide(L)'
;MSGFNTSGVLNVAPARIVVPILLVFMWYLGRLHSQYEPIVSSRVTSRLEEARRMVPSVKLDWPIPPAKDPRAAFNSSKLALLIEARPLPHLAPLMMHMMAVVPPDWRFLFVGSGESIMSISRAYSIQHQQVIGKLDLVELPPPWSIASKEDVFRLLTDPRFYTEFLPDVEWILKYEHDSMLCANSETSLNDWLDWDWTGAARPDGDGFSGHGGLSLRRVSVIKRVLSFQARFNDSEPEDEWFGKRLWVLPGAKIASKLDGAISVEDVYMERPVGFHIREGGNNSNDDMWSDVARRREIFDYCPEVSMIMDMKLERERCPDDDGNGNREDPELEEASVDVEILVDVEKPVDVEVTTAVLGKDGDAQTTSNAEPAMQPPQPPPLPQAWKASATTMERVLRTGVY
;
A
#
# COMPACT_ATOMS: atom_id res chain seq x y z
N MET A 1 -34.71 -26.61 101.01
CA MET A 1 -34.32 -27.60 100.00
C MET A 1 -34.71 -27.08 98.62
N SER A 2 -33.79 -27.22 97.65
CA SER A 2 -33.97 -27.18 96.17
C SER A 2 -34.65 -25.94 95.56
N GLY A 3 -33.97 -25.09 94.76
CA GLY A 3 -33.32 -25.39 93.47
C GLY A 3 -34.38 -25.21 92.35
N PHE A 4 -34.27 -24.27 91.40
CA PHE A 4 -33.31 -24.26 90.30
C PHE A 4 -33.22 -22.87 89.62
N ASN A 5 -32.01 -22.58 89.12
CA ASN A 5 -31.61 -21.48 88.25
C ASN A 5 -32.37 -21.42 86.91
N THR A 6 -32.56 -20.21 86.39
CA THR A 6 -32.32 -19.89 84.96
C THR A 6 -31.90 -18.43 84.79
N SER A 7 -30.62 -18.23 84.48
CA SER A 7 -30.06 -16.95 84.05
C SER A 7 -30.46 -16.70 82.59
N GLY A 8 -31.32 -15.70 82.33
CA GLY A 8 -31.63 -15.24 80.99
C GLY A 8 -30.52 -14.36 80.44
N VAL A 9 -29.49 -14.96 79.84
CA VAL A 9 -28.46 -14.23 79.09
C VAL A 9 -29.02 -13.90 77.71
N LEU A 10 -29.23 -12.61 77.44
CA LEU A 10 -29.59 -12.09 76.11
C LEU A 10 -28.46 -12.41 75.11
N ASN A 11 -28.70 -13.40 74.25
CA ASN A 11 -27.81 -13.74 73.14
C ASN A 11 -27.95 -12.68 72.03
N VAL A 12 -27.19 -11.59 72.11
CA VAL A 12 -27.11 -10.58 71.05
C VAL A 12 -26.15 -11.08 69.98
N ALA A 13 -26.67 -11.40 68.79
CA ALA A 13 -25.85 -11.79 67.64
C ALA A 13 -24.78 -10.70 67.36
N PRO A 14 -23.50 -11.05 67.18
CA PRO A 14 -22.40 -10.08 67.05
C PRO A 14 -22.59 -9.09 65.89
N ALA A 15 -23.34 -9.47 64.86
CA ALA A 15 -23.70 -8.60 63.74
C ALA A 15 -24.53 -7.37 64.15
N ARG A 16 -25.34 -7.44 65.22
CA ARG A 16 -26.20 -6.31 65.65
C ARG A 16 -25.43 -5.18 66.34
N ILE A 17 -24.21 -5.44 66.81
CA ILE A 17 -23.33 -4.45 67.45
C ILE A 17 -22.30 -3.90 66.45
N VAL A 18 -21.87 -4.71 65.48
CA VAL A 18 -20.86 -4.31 64.48
C VAL A 18 -21.41 -3.28 63.48
N VAL A 19 -22.68 -3.42 63.07
CA VAL A 19 -23.32 -2.49 62.11
C VAL A 19 -23.35 -1.03 62.60
N PRO A 20 -23.80 -0.69 63.81
CA PRO A 20 -23.77 0.70 64.28
C PRO A 20 -22.35 1.24 64.45
N ILE A 21 -21.38 0.40 64.85
CA ILE A 21 -19.97 0.81 64.95
C ILE A 21 -19.41 1.16 63.57
N LEU A 22 -19.68 0.34 62.54
CA LEU A 22 -19.27 0.63 61.17
C LEU A 22 -19.93 1.89 60.61
N LEU A 23 -21.20 2.14 60.94
CA LEU A 23 -21.89 3.38 60.53
C LEU A 23 -21.27 4.62 61.19
N VAL A 24 -20.94 4.54 62.48
CA VAL A 24 -20.24 5.63 63.19
C VAL A 24 -18.83 5.83 62.61
N PHE A 25 -18.13 4.75 62.28
CA PHE A 25 -16.81 4.81 61.65
C PHE A 25 -16.85 5.43 60.25
N MET A 26 -17.82 5.05 59.41
CA MET A 26 -18.02 5.64 58.08
C MET A 26 -18.44 7.11 58.17
N TRP A 27 -19.28 7.47 59.15
CA TRP A 27 -19.63 8.87 59.41
C TRP A 27 -18.42 9.69 59.87
N TYR A 28 -17.56 9.12 60.72
CA TYR A 28 -16.31 9.73 61.15
C TYR A 28 -15.34 9.92 59.99
N LEU A 29 -15.14 8.89 59.15
CA LEU A 29 -14.31 8.98 57.94
C LEU A 29 -14.85 9.99 56.93
N GLY A 30 -16.17 10.10 56.75
CA GLY A 30 -16.79 11.11 55.88
C GLY A 30 -16.56 12.53 56.39
N ARG A 31 -16.62 12.75 57.71
CA ARG A 31 -16.25 14.05 58.33
C ARG A 31 -14.76 14.34 58.19
N LEU A 32 -13.91 13.32 58.30
CA LEU A 32 -12.47 13.48 58.12
C LEU A 32 -12.16 13.85 56.67
N HIS A 33 -12.76 13.18 55.69
CA HIS A 33 -12.59 13.50 54.27
C HIS A 33 -12.96 14.95 53.96
N SER A 34 -14.14 15.41 54.39
CA SER A 34 -14.60 16.79 54.12
C SER A 34 -13.74 17.87 54.78
N GLN A 35 -13.11 17.55 55.92
CA GLN A 35 -12.19 18.48 56.59
C GLN A 35 -10.79 18.52 55.96
N TYR A 36 -10.31 17.39 55.44
CA TYR A 36 -8.94 17.29 54.89
C TYR A 36 -8.85 17.56 53.39
N GLU A 37 -9.91 17.35 52.61
CA GLU A 37 -9.96 17.66 51.16
C GLU A 37 -9.54 19.12 50.81
N PRO A 38 -10.06 20.17 51.47
CA PRO A 38 -9.65 21.55 51.16
C PRO A 38 -8.19 21.84 51.55
N ILE A 39 -7.66 21.14 52.57
CA ILE A 39 -6.28 21.33 53.05
C ILE A 39 -5.28 20.62 52.12
N VAL A 40 -5.61 19.41 51.64
CA VAL A 40 -4.75 18.67 50.72
C VAL A 40 -4.74 19.32 49.34
N SER A 41 -5.91 19.70 48.81
CA SER A 41 -6.01 20.36 47.51
C SER A 41 -5.23 21.68 47.49
N SER A 42 -5.39 22.53 48.50
CA SER A 42 -4.66 23.80 48.59
C SER A 42 -3.14 23.63 48.67
N ARG A 43 -2.67 22.59 49.38
CA ARG A 43 -1.22 22.31 49.50
C ARG A 43 -0.63 21.73 48.21
N VAL A 44 -1.41 20.94 47.47
CA VAL A 44 -0.99 20.37 46.17
C VAL A 44 -0.99 21.46 45.10
N THR A 45 -2.02 22.31 45.04
CA THR A 45 -2.08 23.41 44.08
C THR A 45 -0.99 24.44 44.32
N SER A 46 -0.71 24.78 45.59
CA SER A 46 0.37 25.73 45.91
C SER A 46 1.75 25.21 45.49
N ARG A 47 2.00 23.90 45.65
CA ARG A 47 3.26 23.27 45.20
C ARG A 47 3.37 23.21 43.69
N LEU A 48 2.28 22.96 42.99
CA LEU A 48 2.22 22.99 41.52
C LEU A 48 2.46 24.40 40.98
N GLU A 49 1.89 25.43 41.60
CA GLU A 49 2.12 26.83 41.21
C GLU A 49 3.54 27.28 41.50
N GLU A 50 4.12 26.88 42.64
CA GLU A 50 5.51 27.13 42.98
C GLU A 50 6.46 26.48 41.96
N ALA A 51 6.23 25.22 41.61
CA ALA A 51 6.98 24.52 40.57
C ALA A 51 6.82 25.19 39.19
N ARG A 52 5.61 25.63 38.83
CA ARG A 52 5.33 26.32 37.57
C ARG A 52 6.05 27.68 37.49
N ARG A 53 6.24 28.37 38.62
CA ARG A 53 7.03 29.62 38.70
C ARG A 53 8.54 29.38 38.62
N MET A 54 9.02 28.20 39.04
CA MET A 54 10.43 27.81 38.94
C MET A 54 10.83 27.32 37.55
N VAL A 55 9.87 27.00 36.66
CA VAL A 55 10.15 26.73 35.26
C VAL A 55 10.34 28.08 34.55
N PRO A 56 11.57 28.46 34.14
CA PRO A 56 11.75 29.67 33.37
C PRO A 56 10.96 29.54 32.07
N SER A 57 10.11 30.53 31.77
CA SER A 57 9.47 30.62 30.46
C SER A 57 10.53 31.02 29.43
N VAL A 58 11.29 30.04 28.96
CA VAL A 58 12.22 30.27 27.85
C VAL A 58 11.37 30.42 26.60
N LYS A 59 11.04 31.66 26.25
CA LYS A 59 10.61 32.00 24.90
C LYS A 59 11.84 31.92 24.03
N LEU A 60 12.02 30.78 23.35
CA LEU A 60 12.97 30.72 22.25
C LEU A 60 12.40 31.54 21.10
N ASP A 61 12.76 32.82 21.09
CA ASP A 61 12.61 33.68 19.92
C ASP A 61 13.68 33.28 18.91
N TRP A 62 13.46 32.14 18.24
CA TRP A 62 14.20 31.84 17.03
C TRP A 62 13.90 32.98 16.04
N PRO A 63 14.89 33.72 15.54
CA PRO A 63 14.65 34.69 14.48
C PRO A 63 14.19 33.89 13.27
N ILE A 64 12.88 33.79 13.09
CA ILE A 64 12.24 33.18 11.92
C ILE A 64 12.73 34.03 10.75
N PRO A 65 13.62 33.54 9.87
CA PRO A 65 13.96 34.25 8.65
C PRO A 65 12.63 34.52 7.93
N PRO A 66 12.42 35.70 7.31
CA PRO A 66 11.16 36.03 6.66
C PRO A 66 10.72 34.85 5.83
N ALA A 67 9.54 34.28 6.17
CA ALA A 67 9.08 32.95 5.80
C ALA A 67 9.51 32.55 4.39
N LYS A 68 10.72 31.99 4.29
CA LYS A 68 11.24 31.49 3.03
C LYS A 68 10.42 30.24 2.81
N ASP A 69 9.67 30.23 1.72
CA ASP A 69 8.87 29.08 1.32
C ASP A 69 9.73 27.82 1.53
N PRO A 70 9.34 26.87 2.40
CA PRO A 70 10.17 25.71 2.72
C PRO A 70 10.51 24.90 1.47
N ARG A 71 9.67 25.00 0.43
CA ARG A 71 9.88 24.40 -0.89
C ARG A 71 11.12 24.91 -1.61
N ALA A 72 11.59 26.11 -1.30
CA ALA A 72 12.80 26.71 -1.88
C ALA A 72 14.10 26.04 -1.42
N ALA A 73 14.04 25.07 -0.50
CA ALA A 73 15.18 24.24 -0.12
C ALA A 73 15.49 23.13 -1.15
N PHE A 74 14.55 22.82 -2.04
CA PHE A 74 14.64 21.74 -3.01
C PHE A 74 14.71 22.26 -4.44
N ASN A 75 15.03 21.38 -5.40
CA ASN A 75 15.07 21.73 -6.80
C ASN A 75 13.65 21.82 -7.38
N SER A 76 13.27 22.97 -7.92
CA SER A 76 11.95 23.17 -8.52
C SER A 76 11.76 22.38 -9.82
N SER A 77 12.85 22.00 -10.50
CA SER A 77 12.78 21.28 -11.77
C SER A 77 12.55 19.78 -11.64
N LYS A 78 12.62 19.22 -10.42
CA LYS A 78 12.55 17.77 -10.18
C LYS A 78 11.39 17.43 -9.25
N LEU A 79 10.47 16.60 -9.74
CA LEU A 79 9.24 16.25 -9.05
C LEU A 79 8.96 14.74 -9.11
N ALA A 80 8.70 14.13 -7.96
CA ALA A 80 8.11 12.80 -7.86
C ALA A 80 6.59 12.95 -7.69
N LEU A 81 5.82 12.38 -8.63
CA LEU A 81 4.37 12.53 -8.74
C LEU A 81 3.67 11.20 -8.46
N LEU A 82 2.74 11.21 -7.50
CA LEU A 82 1.82 10.12 -7.22
C LEU A 82 0.39 10.64 -7.30
N ILE A 83 -0.44 9.98 -8.10
CA ILE A 83 -1.86 10.31 -8.26
C ILE A 83 -2.68 9.11 -7.78
N GLU A 84 -3.42 9.27 -6.67
CA GLU A 84 -4.24 8.19 -6.13
C GLU A 84 -5.48 8.73 -5.40
N ALA A 85 -6.65 8.45 -5.96
CA ALA A 85 -7.93 8.87 -5.40
C ALA A 85 -8.41 7.98 -4.25
N ARG A 86 -7.93 6.74 -4.16
CA ARG A 86 -8.38 5.75 -3.17
C ARG A 86 -7.59 5.89 -1.87
N PRO A 87 -8.24 5.80 -0.69
CA PRO A 87 -7.55 5.82 0.60
C PRO A 87 -6.90 4.46 0.91
N LEU A 88 -5.81 4.12 0.22
CA LEU A 88 -5.11 2.84 0.41
C LEU A 88 -4.19 2.90 1.65
N PRO A 89 -4.14 1.83 2.48
CA PRO A 89 -3.44 1.85 3.76
C PRO A 89 -1.91 1.93 3.62
N HIS A 90 -1.36 1.45 2.51
CA HIS A 90 0.09 1.41 2.27
C HIS A 90 0.65 2.69 1.63
N LEU A 91 -0.18 3.69 1.27
CA LEU A 91 0.32 4.97 0.70
C LEU A 91 1.26 5.70 1.67
N ALA A 92 0.87 5.71 2.95
CA ALA A 92 1.69 6.12 4.10
C ALA A 92 3.17 5.70 3.99
N PRO A 93 3.42 4.39 4.18
CA PRO A 93 4.75 3.82 4.13
C PRO A 93 5.38 3.87 2.72
N LEU A 94 4.61 3.70 1.65
CA LEU A 94 5.10 3.83 0.26
C LEU A 94 5.76 5.19 0.03
N MET A 95 5.06 6.28 0.33
CA MET A 95 5.59 7.64 0.13
C MET A 95 6.84 7.89 0.97
N MET A 96 6.85 7.42 2.22
CA MET A 96 8.01 7.56 3.10
C MET A 96 9.23 6.80 2.57
N HIS A 97 9.02 5.58 2.05
CA HIS A 97 10.07 4.79 1.41
C HIS A 97 10.61 5.50 0.17
N MET A 98 9.71 5.92 -0.73
CA MET A 98 10.11 6.63 -1.95
C MET A 98 10.89 7.91 -1.63
N MET A 99 10.49 8.68 -0.61
CA MET A 99 11.22 9.88 -0.16
C MET A 99 12.60 9.59 0.43
N ALA A 100 12.84 8.37 0.92
CA ALA A 100 14.13 7.93 1.46
C ALA A 100 15.08 7.45 0.35
N VAL A 101 14.54 6.81 -0.69
CA VAL A 101 15.34 6.26 -1.82
C VAL A 101 15.61 7.30 -2.91
N VAL A 102 14.62 8.12 -3.24
CA VAL A 102 14.78 9.18 -4.25
C VAL A 102 15.77 10.24 -3.75
N PRO A 103 16.65 10.78 -4.61
CA PRO A 103 17.63 11.77 -4.22
C PRO A 103 17.01 12.97 -3.48
N PRO A 104 17.70 13.51 -2.45
CA PRO A 104 17.10 14.43 -1.50
C PRO A 104 16.72 15.80 -2.09
N ASP A 105 17.21 16.14 -3.29
CA ASP A 105 16.88 17.37 -4.00
C ASP A 105 15.51 17.35 -4.69
N TRP A 106 14.88 16.18 -4.80
CA TRP A 106 13.55 16.01 -5.39
C TRP A 106 12.44 16.38 -4.41
N ARG A 107 11.40 17.03 -4.96
CA ARG A 107 10.14 17.25 -4.26
C ARG A 107 9.13 16.17 -4.61
N PHE A 108 8.14 16.01 -3.75
CA PHE A 108 7.05 15.06 -3.90
C PHE A 108 5.73 15.80 -3.97
N LEU A 109 4.89 15.40 -4.93
CA LEU A 109 3.53 15.88 -5.06
C LEU A 109 2.60 14.67 -5.06
N PHE A 110 1.70 14.67 -4.09
CA PHE A 110 0.61 13.72 -4.03
C PHE A 110 -0.68 14.42 -4.46
N VAL A 111 -1.30 13.86 -5.49
CA VAL A 111 -2.60 14.30 -5.97
C VAL A 111 -3.64 13.26 -5.59
N GLY A 112 -4.61 13.64 -4.77
CA GLY A 112 -5.61 12.70 -4.26
C GLY A 112 -6.98 13.32 -4.06
N SER A 113 -7.96 12.46 -3.77
CA SER A 113 -9.28 12.89 -3.33
C SER A 113 -9.19 13.41 -1.88
N GLY A 114 -10.20 14.17 -1.44
CA GLY A 114 -10.31 14.55 -0.03
C GLY A 114 -10.19 13.36 0.94
N GLU A 115 -10.78 12.20 0.63
CA GLU A 115 -10.69 11.00 1.47
C GLU A 115 -9.27 10.42 1.53
N SER A 116 -8.60 10.33 0.38
CA SER A 116 -7.23 9.81 0.29
C SER A 116 -6.24 10.72 1.03
N ILE A 117 -6.34 12.03 0.82
CA ILE A 117 -5.54 13.04 1.52
C ILE A 117 -5.78 12.99 3.03
N MET A 118 -7.04 12.86 3.47
CA MET A 118 -7.37 12.70 4.88
C MET A 118 -6.80 11.41 5.49
N SER A 119 -6.68 10.33 4.71
CA SER A 119 -6.08 9.08 5.17
C SER A 119 -4.59 9.24 5.44
N ILE A 120 -3.83 9.78 4.47
CA ILE A 120 -2.37 9.92 4.57
C ILE A 120 -1.93 11.03 5.53
N SER A 121 -2.69 12.13 5.61
CA SER A 121 -2.35 13.29 6.45
C SER A 121 -2.47 13.01 7.95
N ARG A 122 -3.05 11.87 8.35
CA ARG A 122 -3.05 11.39 9.74
C ARG A 122 -1.67 10.92 10.19
N ALA A 123 -0.80 10.50 9.28
CA ALA A 123 0.54 10.06 9.63
C ALA A 123 1.44 11.25 9.96
N TYR A 124 2.03 11.25 11.17
CA TYR A 124 2.92 12.33 11.62
C TYR A 124 4.15 12.50 10.72
N SER A 125 4.66 11.40 10.17
CA SER A 125 5.77 11.41 9.21
C SER A 125 5.43 12.22 7.95
N ILE A 126 4.22 12.06 7.41
CA ILE A 126 3.71 12.81 6.26
C ILE A 126 3.58 14.30 6.60
N GLN A 127 2.98 14.62 7.74
CA GLN A 127 2.84 16.00 8.21
C GLN A 127 4.21 16.70 8.32
N HIS A 128 5.22 15.98 8.83
CA HIS A 128 6.58 16.51 8.94
C HIS A 128 7.19 16.83 7.57
N GLN A 129 7.00 15.95 6.57
CA GLN A 129 7.47 16.19 5.20
C GLN A 129 6.77 17.39 4.54
N GLN A 130 5.50 17.63 4.87
CA GLN A 130 4.78 18.84 4.44
C GLN A 130 5.35 20.11 5.06
N VAL A 131 5.65 20.09 6.37
CA VAL A 131 6.24 21.25 7.07
C VAL A 131 7.62 21.60 6.53
N ILE A 132 8.42 20.61 6.15
CA ILE A 132 9.73 20.80 5.52
C ILE A 132 9.60 21.25 4.05
N GLY A 133 8.41 21.14 3.45
CA GLY A 133 8.18 21.49 2.04
C GLY A 133 8.69 20.43 1.06
N LYS A 134 8.99 19.21 1.53
CA LYS A 134 9.40 18.09 0.66
C LYS A 134 8.18 17.46 -0.02
N LEU A 135 7.04 17.43 0.66
CA LEU A 135 5.79 16.84 0.18
C LEU A 135 4.67 17.87 0.12
N ASP A 136 3.99 17.96 -1.01
CA ASP A 136 2.71 18.67 -1.14
C ASP A 136 1.57 17.66 -1.33
N LEU A 137 0.46 17.90 -0.63
CA LEU A 137 -0.80 17.16 -0.80
C LEU A 137 -1.80 18.10 -1.46
N VAL A 138 -2.28 17.75 -2.65
CA VAL A 138 -3.16 18.62 -3.44
C VAL A 138 -4.38 17.86 -3.93
N GLU A 139 -5.54 18.48 -3.74
CA GLU A 139 -6.76 18.12 -4.44
C GLU A 139 -6.90 19.01 -5.67
N LEU A 140 -7.09 18.41 -6.85
CA LEU A 140 -7.17 19.18 -8.09
C LEU A 140 -8.48 19.95 -8.19
N PRO A 141 -8.45 21.21 -8.66
CA PRO A 141 -9.66 21.95 -8.92
C PRO A 141 -10.41 21.39 -10.15
N PRO A 142 -11.74 21.58 -10.24
CA PRO A 142 -12.48 21.34 -11.47
C PRO A 142 -11.87 22.13 -12.65
N PRO A 143 -11.83 21.57 -13.88
CA PRO A 143 -12.56 20.39 -14.37
C PRO A 143 -11.79 19.07 -14.25
N TRP A 144 -10.61 19.05 -13.63
CA TRP A 144 -9.82 17.82 -13.54
C TRP A 144 -10.45 16.83 -12.57
N SER A 145 -10.48 15.56 -12.98
CA SER A 145 -10.92 14.42 -12.18
C SER A 145 -9.79 13.40 -12.11
N ILE A 146 -9.79 12.59 -11.06
CA ILE A 146 -8.90 11.43 -10.88
C ILE A 146 -9.67 10.20 -10.41
N ALA A 147 -11.00 10.19 -10.56
CA ALA A 147 -11.87 9.14 -10.01
C ALA A 147 -11.70 7.79 -10.73
N SER A 148 -11.31 7.82 -12.00
CA SER A 148 -11.10 6.64 -12.84
C SER A 148 -9.70 6.64 -13.49
N LYS A 149 -9.23 5.47 -13.93
CA LYS A 149 -7.96 5.35 -14.69
C LYS A 149 -7.97 6.27 -15.93
N GLU A 150 -9.09 6.34 -16.65
CA GLU A 150 -9.25 7.23 -17.81
C GLU A 150 -9.15 8.71 -17.43
N ASP A 151 -9.71 9.13 -16.29
CA ASP A 151 -9.59 10.52 -15.85
C ASP A 151 -8.12 10.90 -15.57
N VAL A 152 -7.34 9.98 -15.01
CA VAL A 152 -5.89 10.16 -14.85
C VAL A 152 -5.20 10.27 -16.21
N PHE A 153 -5.57 9.45 -17.20
CA PHE A 153 -5.03 9.55 -18.56
C PHE A 153 -5.35 10.88 -19.23
N ARG A 154 -6.57 11.40 -19.04
CA ARG A 154 -6.98 12.73 -19.53
C ARG A 154 -6.18 13.84 -18.86
N LEU A 155 -5.96 13.76 -17.55
CA LEU A 155 -5.13 14.71 -16.81
C LEU A 155 -3.69 14.73 -17.33
N LEU A 156 -3.07 13.56 -17.48
CA LEU A 156 -1.67 13.43 -17.91
C LEU A 156 -1.46 13.80 -19.39
N THR A 157 -2.53 13.87 -20.18
CA THR A 157 -2.51 14.34 -21.58
C THR A 157 -3.02 15.78 -21.76
N ASP A 158 -3.39 16.46 -20.68
CA ASP A 158 -3.81 17.87 -20.72
C ASP A 158 -2.58 18.80 -20.66
N PRO A 159 -2.33 19.64 -21.68
CA PRO A 159 -1.19 20.56 -21.66
C PRO A 159 -1.24 21.55 -20.50
N ARG A 160 -2.44 21.92 -20.02
CA ARG A 160 -2.63 22.87 -18.91
C ARG A 160 -2.04 22.35 -17.60
N PHE A 161 -2.05 21.04 -17.40
CA PHE A 161 -1.43 20.42 -16.23
C PHE A 161 0.06 20.77 -16.14
N TYR A 162 0.76 20.76 -17.28
CA TYR A 162 2.19 21.05 -17.31
C TYR A 162 2.54 22.54 -17.45
N THR A 163 1.64 23.38 -17.95
CA THR A 163 1.91 24.82 -18.13
C THR A 163 1.40 25.66 -16.98
N GLU A 164 0.23 25.34 -16.42
CA GLU A 164 -0.41 26.13 -15.36
C GLU A 164 -0.09 25.56 -13.98
N PHE A 165 -0.16 24.22 -13.84
CA PHE A 165 -0.02 23.58 -12.53
C PHE A 165 1.44 23.21 -12.20
N LEU A 166 2.24 22.78 -13.19
CA LEU A 166 3.66 22.43 -13.03
C LEU A 166 4.61 23.26 -13.92
N PRO A 167 4.62 24.61 -13.82
CA PRO A 167 5.36 25.47 -14.75
C PRO A 167 6.89 25.29 -14.68
N ASP A 168 7.44 25.10 -13.49
CA ASP A 168 8.89 25.08 -13.23
C ASP A 168 9.52 23.67 -13.30
N VAL A 169 8.70 22.63 -13.53
CA VAL A 169 9.13 21.23 -13.50
C VAL A 169 9.65 20.82 -14.87
N GLU A 170 10.84 20.21 -14.90
CA GLU A 170 11.43 19.61 -16.10
C GLU A 170 11.42 18.09 -16.05
N TRP A 171 11.59 17.51 -14.86
CA TRP A 171 11.70 16.07 -14.61
C TRP A 171 10.57 15.60 -13.70
N ILE A 172 9.80 14.62 -14.17
CA ILE A 172 8.75 13.96 -13.40
C ILE A 172 9.10 12.48 -13.24
N LEU A 173 9.31 12.04 -12.01
CA LEU A 173 9.24 10.63 -11.64
C LEU A 173 7.77 10.33 -11.32
N LYS A 174 7.06 9.73 -12.28
CA LYS A 174 5.68 9.29 -12.10
C LYS A 174 5.73 7.87 -11.53
N TYR A 175 5.12 7.66 -10.38
CA TYR A 175 4.98 6.35 -9.73
C TYR A 175 3.55 6.14 -9.26
N GLU A 176 3.09 4.90 -9.27
CA GLU A 176 1.74 4.53 -8.80
C GLU A 176 1.79 3.84 -7.43
N HIS A 177 0.60 3.57 -6.87
CA HIS A 177 0.44 2.87 -5.59
C HIS A 177 1.06 1.46 -5.57
N ASP A 178 1.31 0.88 -6.74
CA ASP A 178 1.87 -0.44 -7.00
C ASP A 178 3.24 -0.35 -7.70
N SER A 179 3.94 0.76 -7.48
CA SER A 179 5.30 1.01 -7.96
C SER A 179 6.28 1.18 -6.80
N MET A 180 7.47 0.59 -6.88
CA MET A 180 8.51 0.64 -5.85
C MET A 180 9.89 0.87 -6.44
N LEU A 181 10.65 1.80 -5.85
CA LEU A 181 12.10 1.89 -6.07
C LEU A 181 12.85 1.04 -5.05
N CYS A 182 13.93 0.41 -5.48
CA CYS A 182 14.72 -0.49 -4.65
C CYS A 182 15.85 0.27 -3.96
N ALA A 183 15.92 0.20 -2.62
CA ALA A 183 16.98 0.87 -1.87
C ALA A 183 18.37 0.27 -2.15
N ASN A 184 18.41 -0.99 -2.59
CA ASN A 184 19.62 -1.72 -2.95
C ASN A 184 20.08 -1.49 -4.41
N SER A 185 19.41 -0.59 -5.16
CA SER A 185 19.83 -0.28 -6.52
C SER A 185 21.24 0.32 -6.55
N GLU A 186 22.06 -0.13 -7.50
CA GLU A 186 23.43 0.38 -7.68
C GLU A 186 23.44 1.78 -8.32
N THR A 187 22.33 2.17 -8.95
CA THR A 187 22.19 3.43 -9.65
C THR A 187 21.22 4.36 -8.92
N SER A 188 21.49 5.66 -9.02
CA SER A 188 20.59 6.68 -8.51
C SER A 188 19.61 7.12 -9.60
N LEU A 189 18.43 7.57 -9.21
CA LEU A 189 17.48 8.18 -10.15
C LEU A 189 18.10 9.34 -10.95
N ASN A 190 19.05 10.08 -10.36
CA ASN A 190 19.71 11.19 -11.05
C ASN A 190 20.59 10.75 -12.22
N ASP A 191 21.02 9.48 -12.25
CA ASP A 191 21.85 8.92 -13.33
C ASP A 191 21.07 8.75 -14.64
N TRP A 192 19.74 8.85 -14.57
CA TRP A 192 18.82 8.65 -15.69
C TRP A 192 18.27 9.97 -16.27
N LEU A 193 18.69 11.13 -15.75
CA LEU A 193 18.22 12.46 -16.19
C LEU A 193 18.77 12.89 -17.56
N ASP A 194 19.53 12.04 -18.24
CA ASP A 194 19.92 12.23 -19.63
C ASP A 194 18.89 11.64 -20.61
N TRP A 195 17.99 10.77 -20.13
CA TRP A 195 16.89 10.20 -20.90
C TRP A 195 15.67 11.10 -20.87
N ASP A 196 15.01 11.31 -21.99
CA ASP A 196 13.79 12.12 -22.04
C ASP A 196 12.54 11.34 -21.57
N TRP A 197 12.55 10.02 -21.73
CA TRP A 197 11.52 9.13 -21.23
C TRP A 197 12.06 7.72 -20.99
N THR A 198 11.80 7.19 -19.80
CA THR A 198 12.13 5.80 -19.43
C THR A 198 11.10 5.24 -18.44
N GLY A 199 10.85 3.93 -18.50
CA GLY A 199 9.93 3.19 -17.64
C GLY A 199 10.18 1.69 -17.75
N ALA A 200 9.11 0.90 -17.75
CA ALA A 200 9.21 -0.54 -17.91
C ALA A 200 9.34 -0.97 -19.38
N ALA A 201 10.09 -2.05 -19.59
CA ALA A 201 10.16 -2.75 -20.87
C ALA A 201 8.96 -3.69 -21.04
N ARG A 202 8.49 -3.85 -22.28
CA ARG A 202 7.46 -4.85 -22.65
C ARG A 202 8.06 -6.05 -23.39
N PRO A 203 7.42 -7.23 -23.30
CA PRO A 203 7.89 -8.43 -24.01
C PRO A 203 7.75 -8.30 -25.54
N ASP A 204 6.74 -7.57 -25.98
CA ASP A 204 6.42 -7.38 -27.39
C ASP A 204 7.36 -6.38 -28.04
N GLY A 205 7.80 -6.68 -29.27
CA GLY A 205 8.81 -5.93 -30.03
C GLY A 205 8.46 -4.49 -30.42
N ASP A 206 7.50 -3.86 -29.74
CA ASP A 206 7.33 -2.42 -29.73
C ASP A 206 8.59 -1.84 -29.07
N GLY A 207 9.44 -1.16 -29.85
CA GLY A 207 10.77 -0.73 -29.41
C GLY A 207 10.76 0.32 -28.29
N PHE A 208 9.64 0.56 -27.61
CA PHE A 208 9.46 1.56 -26.59
C PHE A 208 9.46 0.94 -25.19
N SER A 209 10.22 1.53 -24.26
CA SER A 209 10.36 1.03 -22.89
C SER A 209 10.17 2.14 -21.89
N GLY A 210 8.97 2.71 -21.98
CA GLY A 210 8.48 3.81 -21.15
C GLY A 210 7.12 3.53 -20.53
N HIS A 211 6.71 2.27 -20.47
CA HIS A 211 5.40 1.87 -20.01
C HIS A 211 5.29 1.84 -18.49
N GLY A 212 4.04 1.86 -18.02
CA GLY A 212 3.70 1.43 -16.67
C GLY A 212 3.54 2.53 -15.63
N GLY A 213 3.40 2.06 -14.40
CA GLY A 213 3.20 2.85 -13.20
C GLY A 213 4.44 3.63 -12.80
N LEU A 214 5.65 3.12 -13.08
CA LEU A 214 6.94 3.69 -12.69
C LEU A 214 7.72 4.19 -13.91
N SER A 215 7.80 5.51 -14.10
CA SER A 215 8.48 6.11 -15.24
C SER A 215 9.11 7.46 -14.90
N LEU A 216 10.26 7.74 -15.52
CA LEU A 216 10.88 9.07 -15.53
C LEU A 216 10.56 9.76 -16.85
N ARG A 217 10.04 10.98 -16.76
CA ARG A 217 9.47 11.71 -17.89
C ARG A 217 9.98 13.14 -17.92
N ARG A 218 10.38 13.61 -19.10
CA ARG A 218 10.80 14.99 -19.33
C ARG A 218 9.64 15.86 -19.81
N VAL A 219 9.33 16.91 -19.05
CA VAL A 219 8.18 17.78 -19.28
C VAL A 219 8.30 18.57 -20.58
N SER A 220 9.49 19.04 -20.94
CA SER A 220 9.72 19.74 -22.21
C SER A 220 9.39 18.88 -23.43
N VAL A 221 9.66 17.56 -23.36
CA VAL A 221 9.33 16.60 -24.42
C VAL A 221 7.83 16.28 -24.43
N ILE A 222 7.19 16.12 -23.28
CA ILE A 222 5.73 16.01 -23.17
C ILE A 222 5.04 17.22 -23.81
N LYS A 223 5.43 18.43 -23.42
CA LYS A 223 4.89 19.68 -23.97
C LYS A 223 5.06 19.75 -25.47
N ARG A 224 6.20 19.28 -26.00
CA ARG A 224 6.45 19.20 -27.44
C ARG A 224 5.43 18.29 -28.12
N VAL A 225 5.20 17.07 -27.63
CA VAL A 225 4.20 16.15 -28.21
C VAL A 225 2.79 16.76 -28.15
N LEU A 226 2.41 17.30 -26.99
CA LEU A 226 1.09 17.91 -26.78
C LEU A 226 0.86 19.19 -27.60
N SER A 227 1.91 19.84 -28.11
CA SER A 227 1.76 21.02 -28.98
C SER A 227 1.25 20.70 -30.38
N PHE A 228 1.44 19.46 -30.86
CA PHE A 228 1.05 19.06 -32.22
C PHE A 228 0.11 17.85 -32.26
N GLN A 229 -0.11 17.14 -31.15
CA GLN A 229 -1.12 16.09 -31.05
C GLN A 229 -1.94 16.21 -29.77
N ALA A 230 -3.19 15.78 -29.85
CA ALA A 230 -4.08 15.63 -28.71
C ALA A 230 -4.58 14.18 -28.64
N ARG A 231 -4.68 13.64 -27.44
CA ARG A 231 -5.29 12.34 -27.19
C ARG A 231 -6.81 12.47 -27.25
N PHE A 232 -7.48 11.49 -27.85
CA PHE A 232 -8.95 11.39 -27.77
C PHE A 232 -9.37 10.76 -26.45
N ASN A 233 -10.45 11.27 -25.86
CA ASN A 233 -11.01 10.70 -24.63
C ASN A 233 -11.46 9.26 -24.88
N ASP A 234 -11.32 8.41 -23.85
CA ASP A 234 -11.74 7.00 -23.85
C ASP A 234 -11.08 6.18 -24.98
N SER A 235 -9.84 6.53 -25.32
CA SER A 235 -9.02 5.81 -26.31
C SER A 235 -7.95 4.96 -25.63
N GLU A 236 -6.78 4.83 -26.26
CA GLU A 236 -5.64 4.09 -25.71
C GLU A 236 -5.14 4.69 -24.38
N PRO A 237 -4.49 3.87 -23.51
CA PRO A 237 -3.81 4.33 -22.30
C PRO A 237 -2.80 5.46 -22.59
N GLU A 238 -2.57 6.33 -21.61
CA GLU A 238 -1.70 7.51 -21.77
C GLU A 238 -0.26 7.15 -22.14
N ASP A 239 0.31 6.15 -21.48
CA ASP A 239 1.69 5.71 -21.69
C ASP A 239 1.87 5.07 -23.07
N GLU A 240 0.90 4.27 -23.53
CA GLU A 240 0.87 3.73 -24.90
C GLU A 240 0.70 4.84 -25.94
N TRP A 241 -0.17 5.82 -25.66
CA TRP A 241 -0.39 6.97 -26.51
C TRP A 241 0.90 7.77 -26.70
N PHE A 242 1.60 8.09 -25.60
CA PHE A 242 2.88 8.78 -25.66
C PHE A 242 3.95 7.92 -26.33
N GLY A 243 4.02 6.62 -26.03
CA GLY A 243 5.04 5.72 -26.57
C GLY A 243 5.12 5.76 -28.10
N LYS A 244 3.97 5.64 -28.77
CA LYS A 244 3.88 5.72 -30.25
C LYS A 244 4.41 7.03 -30.83
N ARG A 245 4.31 8.13 -30.09
CA ARG A 245 4.64 9.49 -30.54
C ARG A 245 6.06 9.90 -30.16
N LEU A 246 6.52 9.47 -29.00
CA LEU A 246 7.87 9.69 -28.51
C LEU A 246 8.89 8.89 -29.33
N TRP A 247 8.54 7.67 -29.72
CA TRP A 247 9.40 6.81 -30.53
C TRP A 247 9.85 7.46 -31.85
N VAL A 248 8.94 8.20 -32.50
CA VAL A 248 9.21 8.87 -33.78
C VAL A 248 9.69 10.32 -33.62
N LEU A 249 9.84 10.80 -32.39
CA LEU A 249 10.15 12.20 -32.11
C LEU A 249 11.65 12.48 -32.35
N PRO A 250 12.03 13.34 -33.30
CA PRO A 250 13.43 13.56 -33.62
C PRO A 250 14.15 14.29 -32.48
N GLY A 251 15.31 13.75 -32.12
CA GLY A 251 16.21 14.29 -31.10
C GLY A 251 15.84 13.95 -29.66
N ALA A 252 14.80 13.14 -29.43
CA ALA A 252 14.45 12.66 -28.10
C ALA A 252 15.19 11.36 -27.77
N LYS A 253 15.76 11.27 -26.56
CA LYS A 253 16.42 10.06 -26.05
C LYS A 253 15.40 9.22 -25.29
N ILE A 254 14.85 8.21 -25.95
CA ILE A 254 13.78 7.36 -25.43
C ILE A 254 14.31 5.96 -25.14
N ALA A 255 13.97 5.41 -23.98
CA ALA A 255 14.32 4.04 -23.61
C ALA A 255 13.68 3.02 -24.57
N SER A 256 14.44 2.00 -24.91
CA SER A 256 14.08 1.01 -25.93
C SER A 256 14.50 -0.39 -25.53
N LYS A 257 13.54 -1.31 -25.50
CA LYS A 257 13.72 -2.69 -25.05
C LYS A 257 14.30 -2.70 -23.64
N LEU A 258 15.40 -3.41 -23.42
CA LEU A 258 16.10 -3.43 -22.13
C LEU A 258 17.04 -2.24 -21.95
N ASP A 259 17.47 -1.60 -23.06
CA ASP A 259 18.38 -0.47 -22.97
C ASP A 259 17.60 0.79 -22.59
N GLY A 260 17.96 1.37 -21.45
CA GLY A 260 17.26 2.52 -20.92
C GLY A 260 16.08 2.17 -20.01
N ALA A 261 15.70 0.91 -19.79
CA ALA A 261 14.59 0.56 -18.89
C ALA A 261 14.99 0.70 -17.41
N ILE A 262 14.20 1.42 -16.62
CA ILE A 262 14.48 1.63 -15.18
C ILE A 262 13.74 0.65 -14.27
N SER A 263 12.64 0.06 -14.76
CA SER A 263 11.75 -0.75 -13.95
C SER A 263 11.32 -2.05 -14.61
N VAL A 264 11.06 -3.04 -13.78
CA VAL A 264 10.45 -4.31 -14.20
C VAL A 264 8.92 -4.22 -14.08
N GLU A 265 8.20 -4.64 -15.12
CA GLU A 265 6.75 -4.89 -15.08
C GLU A 265 6.45 -6.32 -15.54
N ASP A 266 6.68 -6.61 -16.83
CA ASP A 266 6.42 -7.93 -17.41
C ASP A 266 7.69 -8.65 -17.89
N VAL A 267 8.77 -7.89 -18.15
CA VAL A 267 10.06 -8.41 -18.59
C VAL A 267 11.06 -8.31 -17.46
N TYR A 268 11.60 -9.47 -17.06
CA TYR A 268 12.64 -9.52 -16.05
C TYR A 268 13.93 -8.84 -16.55
N MET A 269 14.47 -7.97 -15.71
CA MET A 269 15.83 -7.46 -15.83
C MET A 269 16.54 -7.66 -14.50
N GLU A 270 17.82 -7.98 -14.57
CA GLU A 270 18.65 -8.15 -13.38
C GLU A 270 18.89 -6.77 -12.73
N ARG A 271 18.68 -6.71 -11.40
CA ARG A 271 19.00 -5.54 -10.55
C ARG A 271 18.43 -4.20 -11.08
N PRO A 272 17.09 -4.08 -11.27
CA PRO A 272 16.48 -2.84 -11.73
C PRO A 272 16.56 -1.72 -10.70
N VAL A 273 16.24 -0.49 -11.13
CA VAL A 273 16.04 0.64 -10.22
C VAL A 273 14.75 0.47 -9.41
N GLY A 274 13.74 -0.14 -10.02
CA GLY A 274 12.48 -0.42 -9.34
C GLY A 274 11.62 -1.46 -10.03
N PHE A 275 10.44 -1.67 -9.44
CA PHE A 275 9.41 -2.59 -9.91
C PHE A 275 8.08 -1.85 -10.02
N HIS A 276 7.30 -2.19 -11.03
CA HIS A 276 5.91 -1.81 -11.15
C HIS A 276 5.09 -3.11 -11.23
N ILE A 277 4.34 -3.40 -10.17
CA ILE A 277 3.60 -4.65 -10.04
C ILE A 277 2.13 -4.39 -10.29
N ARG A 278 1.68 -4.55 -11.54
CA ARG A 278 0.30 -4.27 -11.97
C ARG A 278 -0.74 -4.78 -10.97
N GLU A 279 -1.55 -3.85 -10.47
CA GLU A 279 -2.69 -4.14 -9.57
C GLU A 279 -2.28 -4.91 -8.31
N GLY A 280 -1.06 -4.65 -7.82
CA GLY A 280 -0.51 -5.30 -6.63
C GLY A 280 -0.23 -6.80 -6.81
N GLY A 281 -0.13 -7.27 -8.05
CA GLY A 281 0.17 -8.68 -8.38
C GLY A 281 -1.06 -9.50 -8.78
N ASN A 282 -2.25 -8.90 -8.79
CA ASN A 282 -3.46 -9.58 -9.30
C ASN A 282 -3.45 -9.76 -10.82
N ASN A 283 -2.58 -9.04 -11.51
CA ASN A 283 -2.43 -9.05 -12.96
C ASN A 283 -0.95 -9.14 -13.34
N SER A 284 -0.24 -10.03 -12.63
CA SER A 284 1.18 -10.28 -12.83
C SER A 284 1.41 -11.29 -13.95
N ASN A 285 2.48 -11.10 -14.74
CA ASN A 285 2.90 -12.08 -15.73
C ASN A 285 3.38 -13.38 -15.05
N ASP A 286 2.67 -14.49 -15.28
CA ASP A 286 2.98 -15.81 -14.72
C ASP A 286 4.41 -16.26 -15.06
N ASP A 287 4.91 -15.95 -16.25
CA ASP A 287 6.28 -16.31 -16.66
C ASP A 287 7.34 -15.65 -15.78
N MET A 288 7.04 -14.47 -15.22
CA MET A 288 7.96 -13.75 -14.35
C MET A 288 7.83 -14.18 -12.88
N TRP A 289 6.61 -14.40 -12.40
CA TRP A 289 6.34 -14.60 -10.98
C TRP A 289 6.12 -16.06 -10.57
N SER A 290 5.92 -17.00 -11.49
CA SER A 290 5.76 -18.43 -11.15
C SER A 290 7.04 -19.03 -10.54
N ASP A 291 8.21 -18.72 -11.10
CA ASP A 291 9.50 -19.25 -10.67
C ASP A 291 9.86 -18.84 -9.23
N VAL A 292 9.91 -19.84 -8.33
CA VAL A 292 10.30 -19.65 -6.92
C VAL A 292 11.70 -19.05 -6.77
N ALA A 293 12.66 -19.49 -7.58
CA ALA A 293 14.04 -19.02 -7.47
C ALA A 293 14.12 -17.54 -7.85
N ARG A 294 13.43 -17.15 -8.92
CA ARG A 294 13.35 -15.75 -9.36
C ARG A 294 12.62 -14.87 -8.34
N ARG A 295 11.49 -15.32 -7.80
CA ARG A 295 10.79 -14.59 -6.72
C ARG A 295 11.70 -14.35 -5.52
N ARG A 296 12.43 -15.38 -5.09
CA ARG A 296 13.40 -15.24 -3.99
C ARG A 296 14.48 -14.21 -4.33
N GLU A 297 15.05 -14.25 -5.53
CA GLU A 297 16.03 -13.27 -5.97
C GLU A 297 15.49 -11.84 -5.94
N ILE A 298 14.26 -11.62 -6.44
CA ILE A 298 13.59 -10.31 -6.41
C ILE A 298 13.39 -9.83 -4.98
N PHE A 299 12.91 -10.67 -4.07
CA PHE A 299 12.68 -10.28 -2.67
C PHE A 299 13.97 -10.10 -1.88
N ASP A 300 15.03 -10.85 -2.19
CA ASP A 300 16.34 -10.66 -1.58
C ASP A 300 16.99 -9.35 -2.06
N TYR A 301 16.78 -8.99 -3.33
CA TYR A 301 17.30 -7.76 -3.91
C TYR A 301 16.51 -6.52 -3.48
N CYS A 302 15.18 -6.60 -3.51
CA CYS A 302 14.24 -5.49 -3.30
C CYS A 302 13.10 -5.95 -2.37
N PRO A 303 13.38 -6.16 -1.07
CA PRO A 303 12.40 -6.67 -0.12
C PRO A 303 11.18 -5.74 0.02
N GLU A 304 11.31 -4.48 -0.33
CA GLU A 304 10.27 -3.47 -0.20
C GLU A 304 9.11 -3.68 -1.19
N VAL A 305 9.33 -4.44 -2.27
CA VAL A 305 8.26 -4.88 -3.18
C VAL A 305 7.13 -5.61 -2.44
N SER A 306 7.46 -6.30 -1.33
CA SER A 306 6.45 -6.92 -0.45
C SER A 306 5.39 -5.96 0.10
N MET A 307 5.66 -4.65 0.15
CA MET A 307 4.71 -3.65 0.65
C MET A 307 3.61 -3.30 -0.35
N ILE A 308 3.84 -3.51 -1.65
CA ILE A 308 2.90 -3.19 -2.72
C ILE A 308 2.24 -4.44 -3.32
N MET A 309 2.78 -5.63 -3.02
CA MET A 309 2.22 -6.89 -3.49
C MET A 309 1.17 -7.43 -2.51
N ASP A 310 0.06 -7.92 -3.05
CA ASP A 310 -0.92 -8.71 -2.33
C ASP A 310 -0.43 -10.16 -2.23
N MET A 311 0.51 -10.37 -1.31
CA MET A 311 1.14 -11.68 -1.11
C MET A 311 0.34 -12.55 -0.14
N LYS A 312 0.16 -13.82 -0.50
CA LYS A 312 -0.23 -14.85 0.46
C LYS A 312 0.98 -15.33 1.24
N LEU A 313 0.76 -15.69 2.50
CA LEU A 313 1.85 -16.22 3.33
C LEU A 313 2.15 -17.67 2.93
N GLU A 314 3.42 -18.08 3.00
CA GLU A 314 3.83 -19.47 2.72
C GLU A 314 3.07 -20.51 3.56
N ARG A 315 2.64 -20.15 4.77
CA ARG A 315 1.82 -21.01 5.64
C ARG A 315 0.38 -21.21 5.13
N GLU A 316 -0.08 -20.37 4.21
CA GLU A 316 -1.39 -20.41 3.57
C GLU A 316 -1.35 -21.15 2.22
N ARG A 317 -0.17 -21.62 1.82
CA ARG A 317 -0.01 -22.47 0.63
C ARG A 317 -0.74 -23.80 0.83
N CYS A 318 -1.39 -24.27 -0.24
CA CYS A 318 -2.07 -25.56 -0.23
C CYS A 318 -1.03 -26.70 -0.22
N PRO A 319 -1.29 -27.84 0.45
CA PRO A 319 -0.33 -28.96 0.51
C PRO A 319 0.01 -29.60 -0.84
N ASP A 320 -0.85 -29.43 -1.83
CA ASP A 320 -0.80 -29.93 -3.22
C ASP A 320 -0.19 -28.94 -4.22
N ASP A 321 0.40 -27.84 -3.73
CA ASP A 321 1.04 -26.81 -4.55
C ASP A 321 2.51 -27.15 -4.82
N ASP A 322 2.94 -27.06 -6.08
CA ASP A 322 4.30 -27.37 -6.55
C ASP A 322 5.36 -26.31 -6.17
N GLY A 323 4.94 -25.26 -5.45
CA GLY A 323 5.74 -24.10 -5.08
C GLY A 323 5.73 -23.01 -6.15
N ASN A 324 5.46 -23.33 -7.41
CA ASN A 324 5.38 -22.38 -8.53
C ASN A 324 3.97 -21.83 -8.75
N GLY A 325 3.01 -22.19 -7.89
CA GLY A 325 1.62 -21.76 -7.97
C GLY A 325 0.74 -22.71 -8.78
N ASN A 326 1.26 -23.84 -9.24
CA ASN A 326 0.43 -24.89 -9.83
C ASN A 326 0.00 -25.86 -8.74
N ARG A 327 -1.24 -26.34 -8.86
CA ARG A 327 -1.76 -27.41 -8.03
C ARG A 327 -1.76 -28.68 -8.86
N GLU A 328 -1.27 -29.78 -8.29
CA GLU A 328 -1.42 -31.09 -8.90
C GLU A 328 -2.91 -31.44 -8.93
N ASP A 329 -3.53 -31.41 -10.13
CA ASP A 329 -4.91 -31.86 -10.31
C ASP A 329 -4.90 -33.37 -10.59
N PRO A 330 -5.35 -34.20 -9.64
CA PRO A 330 -5.35 -35.66 -9.83
C PRO A 330 -6.26 -36.13 -10.97
N GLU A 331 -7.15 -35.29 -11.51
CA GLU A 331 -8.00 -35.64 -12.67
C GLU A 331 -7.35 -35.38 -14.04
N LEU A 332 -6.25 -34.61 -14.12
CA LEU A 332 -5.58 -34.28 -15.39
C LEU A 332 -4.43 -35.23 -15.77
N GLU A 333 -3.90 -36.01 -14.84
CA GLU A 333 -2.87 -37.02 -15.15
C GLU A 333 -3.41 -38.18 -16.01
N GLU A 334 -4.70 -38.55 -15.90
CA GLU A 334 -5.26 -39.67 -16.68
C GLU A 334 -5.54 -39.33 -18.15
N ALA A 335 -5.53 -38.05 -18.55
CA ALA A 335 -5.83 -37.63 -19.93
C ALA A 335 -4.60 -37.46 -20.84
N SER A 336 -3.38 -37.51 -20.28
CA SER A 336 -2.15 -37.18 -21.02
C SER A 336 -1.34 -38.37 -21.52
N VAL A 337 -1.88 -39.59 -21.43
CA VAL A 337 -1.18 -40.81 -21.85
C VAL A 337 -1.76 -41.33 -23.18
N ASP A 338 -0.87 -41.41 -24.17
CA ASP A 338 -0.96 -42.07 -25.48
C ASP A 338 -1.61 -41.34 -26.67
N VAL A 339 -0.86 -40.42 -27.28
CA VAL A 339 -0.89 -40.24 -28.75
C VAL A 339 0.51 -40.48 -29.31
N GLU A 340 0.88 -41.75 -29.51
CA GLU A 340 1.98 -42.10 -30.41
C GLU A 340 1.57 -41.77 -31.85
N ILE A 341 2.10 -40.68 -32.39
CA ILE A 341 1.97 -40.35 -33.81
C ILE A 341 2.94 -41.25 -34.60
N LEU A 342 2.44 -42.37 -35.12
CA LEU A 342 3.12 -43.12 -36.17
C LEU A 342 2.96 -42.37 -37.50
N VAL A 343 4.03 -41.73 -37.96
CA VAL A 343 4.11 -41.13 -39.29
C VAL A 343 4.64 -42.18 -40.27
N ASP A 344 3.74 -42.88 -40.96
CA ASP A 344 4.08 -43.63 -42.17
C ASP A 344 3.93 -42.73 -43.40
N VAL A 345 5.07 -42.51 -44.08
CA VAL A 345 5.17 -41.71 -45.30
C VAL A 345 4.92 -42.61 -46.50
N GLU A 346 3.77 -42.50 -47.16
CA GLU A 346 3.61 -42.93 -48.57
C GLU A 346 2.46 -42.19 -49.30
N LYS A 347 2.82 -41.12 -50.02
CA LYS A 347 2.23 -40.52 -51.25
C LYS A 347 0.75 -40.06 -51.33
N PRO A 348 0.44 -39.05 -52.19
CA PRO A 348 -0.75 -38.20 -52.04
C PRO A 348 -1.93 -38.66 -52.89
N VAL A 349 -3.13 -38.61 -52.32
CA VAL A 349 -4.40 -38.62 -53.07
C VAL A 349 -5.39 -37.67 -52.38
N ASP A 350 -5.92 -36.73 -53.15
CA ASP A 350 -6.94 -35.75 -52.78
C ASP A 350 -8.22 -36.44 -52.29
N VAL A 351 -8.69 -36.18 -51.06
CA VAL A 351 -10.12 -36.36 -50.72
C VAL A 351 -10.57 -35.36 -49.64
N GLU A 352 -11.60 -34.62 -50.03
CA GLU A 352 -12.50 -33.74 -49.28
C GLU A 352 -13.14 -34.46 -48.07
N VAL A 353 -13.01 -33.89 -46.86
CA VAL A 353 -13.63 -34.47 -45.64
C VAL A 353 -14.79 -33.60 -45.18
N THR A 354 -15.98 -34.15 -45.38
CA THR A 354 -17.24 -33.73 -44.77
C THR A 354 -17.36 -34.38 -43.39
N THR A 355 -17.54 -33.60 -42.33
CA THR A 355 -17.83 -34.12 -40.99
C THR A 355 -19.33 -34.09 -40.73
N ALA A 356 -19.94 -35.27 -40.76
CA ALA A 356 -21.30 -35.51 -40.30
C ALA A 356 -21.30 -35.76 -38.78
N VAL A 357 -22.08 -34.95 -38.06
CA VAL A 357 -22.39 -35.14 -36.64
C VAL A 357 -23.49 -36.21 -36.53
N LEU A 358 -23.17 -37.34 -35.89
CA LEU A 358 -24.18 -38.32 -35.45
C LEU A 358 -24.55 -38.02 -34.00
N GLY A 359 -25.72 -37.42 -33.81
CA GLY A 359 -26.40 -37.33 -32.53
C GLY A 359 -27.42 -38.46 -32.34
N LYS A 360 -27.61 -38.86 -31.08
CA LYS A 360 -28.80 -39.47 -30.45
C LYS A 360 -28.43 -39.65 -28.96
N ASP A 361 -29.18 -39.20 -27.97
CA ASP A 361 -30.63 -39.09 -27.88
C ASP A 361 -31.08 -37.79 -27.22
N GLY A 362 -32.26 -37.34 -27.62
CA GLY A 362 -32.90 -36.13 -27.14
C GLY A 362 -33.83 -36.37 -25.96
N ASP A 363 -33.94 -35.35 -25.12
CA ASP A 363 -35.24 -34.89 -24.64
C ASP A 363 -35.23 -33.37 -24.61
N ALA A 364 -36.27 -32.77 -25.18
CA ALA A 364 -36.41 -31.33 -25.35
C ALA A 364 -37.18 -30.73 -24.16
N GLN A 365 -36.60 -29.72 -23.51
CA GLN A 365 -37.41 -28.69 -22.87
C GLN A 365 -36.74 -27.31 -22.94
N THR A 366 -37.35 -26.45 -23.74
CA THR A 366 -37.12 -25.01 -23.82
C THR A 366 -37.35 -24.32 -22.47
N THR A 367 -36.35 -23.61 -21.94
CA THR A 367 -36.57 -22.40 -21.14
C THR A 367 -35.41 -21.41 -21.34
N SER A 368 -35.78 -20.14 -21.43
CA SER A 368 -34.94 -18.95 -21.52
C SER A 368 -34.00 -18.80 -20.32
N ASN A 369 -32.71 -18.53 -20.57
CA ASN A 369 -31.79 -18.09 -19.51
C ASN A 369 -31.50 -16.60 -19.65
N ALA A 370 -32.09 -15.84 -18.73
CA ALA A 370 -31.58 -14.57 -18.26
C ALA A 370 -30.23 -14.80 -17.54
N GLU A 371 -29.35 -13.80 -17.61
CA GLU A 371 -28.10 -13.74 -16.83
C GLU A 371 -28.38 -13.92 -15.33
N PRO A 372 -27.64 -14.78 -14.61
CA PRO A 372 -27.63 -14.73 -13.16
C PRO A 372 -26.73 -13.56 -12.71
N ALA A 373 -27.33 -12.60 -12.02
CA ALA A 373 -26.62 -11.54 -11.31
C ALA A 373 -25.62 -12.15 -10.31
N MET A 374 -24.33 -11.86 -10.49
CA MET A 374 -23.27 -12.19 -9.54
C MET A 374 -23.55 -11.48 -8.19
N GLN A 375 -23.79 -12.26 -7.14
CA GLN A 375 -23.73 -11.75 -5.78
C GLN A 375 -22.27 -11.65 -5.32
N PRO A 376 -21.90 -10.63 -4.53
CA PRO A 376 -20.55 -10.49 -4.01
C PRO A 376 -20.19 -11.63 -3.03
N PRO A 377 -18.92 -12.05 -2.96
CA PRO A 377 -18.48 -13.17 -2.13
C PRO A 377 -18.69 -12.86 -0.64
N GLN A 378 -19.20 -13.84 0.10
CA GLN A 378 -19.36 -13.72 1.55
C GLN A 378 -18.00 -13.75 2.27
N PRO A 379 -17.82 -12.97 3.35
CA PRO A 379 -16.61 -12.99 4.13
C PRO A 379 -16.45 -14.33 4.88
N PRO A 380 -15.19 -14.77 5.14
CA PRO A 380 -14.91 -16.03 5.81
C PRO A 380 -15.44 -16.02 7.26
N PRO A 381 -15.81 -17.19 7.82
CA PRO A 381 -16.30 -17.29 9.18
C PRO A 381 -15.21 -16.89 10.18
N LEU A 382 -15.62 -16.16 11.23
CA LEU A 382 -14.73 -15.72 12.31
C LEU A 382 -14.07 -16.93 13.00
N PRO A 383 -12.78 -16.84 13.38
CA PRO A 383 -12.10 -17.92 14.09
C PRO A 383 -12.72 -18.18 15.45
N GLN A 384 -12.83 -19.46 15.81
CA GLN A 384 -13.34 -19.87 17.13
C GLN A 384 -12.46 -19.35 18.27
N ALA A 385 -13.09 -18.95 19.36
CA ALA A 385 -12.43 -18.43 20.55
C ALA A 385 -11.36 -19.41 21.08
N TRP A 386 -10.14 -18.92 21.28
CA TRP A 386 -9.04 -19.66 21.89
C TRP A 386 -9.45 -20.21 23.26
N LYS A 387 -9.51 -21.53 23.38
CA LYS A 387 -9.48 -22.21 24.68
C LYS A 387 -8.06 -22.17 25.21
N ALA A 388 -7.79 -21.28 26.16
CA ALA A 388 -6.53 -21.26 26.88
C ALA A 388 -6.40 -22.51 27.75
N SER A 389 -5.52 -23.44 27.37
CA SER A 389 -4.99 -24.45 28.30
C SER A 389 -3.92 -23.79 29.16
N ALA A 390 -4.24 -23.55 30.43
CA ALA A 390 -3.31 -23.04 31.42
C ALA A 390 -2.28 -24.12 31.77
N THR A 391 -1.12 -24.10 31.13
CA THR A 391 0.06 -24.84 31.58
C THR A 391 0.83 -23.94 32.53
N THR A 392 0.75 -24.24 33.82
CA THR A 392 1.49 -23.57 34.90
C THR A 392 3.00 -23.71 34.63
N MET A 393 3.65 -22.60 34.29
CA MET A 393 5.10 -22.53 34.17
C MET A 393 5.66 -21.98 35.50
N GLU A 394 6.16 -22.87 36.36
CA GLU A 394 6.90 -22.47 37.56
C GLU A 394 8.17 -21.73 37.17
N ARG A 395 8.21 -20.43 37.46
CA ARG A 395 9.36 -19.56 37.22
C ARG A 395 10.27 -19.63 38.45
N VAL A 396 11.36 -20.40 38.34
CA VAL A 396 12.45 -20.40 39.33
C VAL A 396 13.23 -19.08 39.21
N LEU A 397 13.05 -18.20 40.20
CA LEU A 397 13.88 -17.00 40.39
C LEU A 397 15.27 -17.42 40.91
N ARG A 398 16.30 -17.29 40.07
CA ARG A 398 17.69 -17.26 40.55
C ARG A 398 18.12 -15.81 40.76
N THR A 399 18.22 -15.42 42.02
CA THR A 399 18.94 -14.23 42.47
C THR A 399 20.44 -14.49 42.36
N GLY A 400 21.12 -13.84 41.42
CA GLY A 400 22.57 -13.77 41.36
C GLY A 400 23.05 -12.47 41.97
N VAL A 401 23.62 -12.56 43.17
CA VAL A 401 24.57 -11.60 43.73
C VAL A 401 25.95 -12.02 43.22
N TYR A 402 26.63 -11.14 42.48
CA TYR A 402 28.04 -10.75 42.62
C TYR A 402 28.39 -9.75 41.52
#